data_AF-A0A382MPL2-F1
#
_entry.id   AF-A0A382MPL2-F1
#
_cell.length_a   1.000
_cell.length_b   1.000
_cell.length_c   1.000
_cell.angle_alpha   90.00
_cell.angle_beta   90.00
_cell.angle_gamma   90.00
#
_symmetry.space_group_name_H-M   'P 1'
#
loop_
_entity.id
_entity.type
_entity.pdbx_description
1 polymer ?
#
loop_
_entity_poly.entity_id
_entity_poly.type
_entity_poly.pdbx_seq_one_letter_code
_entity_poly.pdbx_strand_id
1 'polypeptide(L)' 'MPRKNSTDTKIYVLDTNILLHEPHAFLSFKEHDVVIPMTVLEELDYIKDSKKDVARDARVSIRA' A
#
# COMPACT_ATOMS: atom_id res chain seq x y z
N MET A 1 -24.85 30.54 -15.40
CA MET A 1 -23.87 29.44 -15.29
C MET A 1 -24.20 28.65 -14.02
N PRO A 2 -24.51 27.35 -14.10
CA PRO A 2 -24.70 26.55 -12.90
C PRO A 2 -23.34 26.31 -12.24
N ARG A 3 -23.25 26.57 -10.92
CA ARG A 3 -22.09 26.20 -10.11
C ARG A 3 -22.02 24.67 -10.08
N LYS A 4 -20.91 24.10 -10.55
CA LYS A 4 -20.63 22.66 -10.42
C LYS A 4 -20.62 22.34 -8.93
N ASN A 5 -21.56 21.52 -8.45
CA ASN A 5 -21.59 21.09 -7.05
C ASN A 5 -20.30 20.34 -6.74
N SER A 6 -19.46 20.94 -5.91
CA SER A 6 -18.17 20.42 -5.45
C SER A 6 -18.36 19.36 -4.35
N THR A 7 -19.20 18.35 -4.58
CA THR A 7 -19.67 17.44 -3.53
C THR A 7 -19.33 15.97 -3.75
N ASP A 8 -18.58 15.60 -4.80
CA ASP A 8 -18.36 14.16 -5.12
C ASP A 8 -16.91 13.69 -5.06
N THR A 9 -15.99 14.54 -4.60
CA THR A 9 -14.61 14.12 -4.31
C THR A 9 -14.59 13.41 -2.96
N LYS A 10 -14.65 12.07 -2.99
CA LYS A 10 -14.49 11.21 -1.81
C LYS A 10 -13.01 10.99 -1.52
N ILE A 11 -12.68 10.87 -0.25
CA ILE A 11 -11.34 10.49 0.19
C ILE A 11 -11.35 8.98 0.46
N TYR A 12 -10.45 8.25 -0.18
CA TYR A 12 -10.21 6.84 0.08
C TYR A 12 -8.94 6.68 0.89
N VAL A 13 -9.02 5.87 1.93
CA VAL A 13 -7.85 5.47 2.72
C VAL A 13 -7.47 4.07 2.28
N LEU A 14 -6.23 3.89 1.81
CA LEU A 14 -5.73 2.58 1.41
C LEU A 14 -5.07 1.86 2.58
N ASP A 15 -5.34 0.55 2.63
CA ASP A 15 -4.77 -0.39 3.59
C ASP A 15 -3.53 -1.09 3.02
N THR A 16 -2.70 -1.67 3.89
CA THR A 16 -1.51 -2.44 3.51
C THR A 16 -1.86 -3.61 2.62
N ASN A 17 -2.93 -4.34 2.91
CA ASN A 17 -3.33 -5.50 2.12
C ASN A 17 -3.62 -5.13 0.66
N ILE A 18 -4.24 -3.98 0.41
CA ILE A 18 -4.52 -3.51 -0.94
C ILE A 18 -3.20 -3.24 -1.67
N LEU A 19 -2.26 -2.56 -1.03
CA LEU A 19 -0.96 -2.24 -1.62
C LEU A 19 -0.03 -3.47 -1.76
N LEU A 20 -0.19 -4.48 -0.91
CA LEU A 20 0.56 -5.74 -0.99
C LEU A 20 0.14 -6.60 -2.19
N HIS A 21 -1.16 -6.63 -2.50
CA HIS A 21 -1.70 -7.39 -3.62
C HIS A 21 -1.70 -6.59 -4.92
N GLU A 22 -2.05 -5.31 -4.86
CA GLU A 22 -2.17 -4.40 -6.00
C GLU A 22 -1.47 -3.06 -5.70
N PRO A 23 -0.14 -2.98 -5.87
CA PRO A 23 0.64 -1.79 -5.51
C PRO A 23 0.25 -0.54 -6.29
N HIS A 24 -0.41 -0.69 -7.44
CA HIS A 24 -0.89 0.43 -8.27
C HIS A 24 -2.34 0.81 -8.00
N ALA A 25 -2.99 0.26 -6.98
CA ALA A 25 -4.41 0.52 -6.68
C ALA A 25 -4.72 2.02 -6.52
N PHE A 26 -3.79 2.82 -5.99
CA PHE A 26 -3.96 4.26 -5.81
C PHE A 26 -4.11 5.03 -7.14
N LEU A 27 -3.62 4.49 -8.26
CA LEU A 27 -3.75 5.10 -9.59
C LEU A 27 -5.14 4.90 -10.22
N SER A 28 -5.94 3.97 -9.66
CA SER A 28 -7.27 3.65 -10.16
C SER A 28 -8.33 4.68 -9.73
N PHE A 29 -8.02 5.52 -8.73
CA PHE A 29 -8.92 6.52 -8.17
C PHE A 29 -8.68 7.90 -8.82
N LYS A 30 -9.07 8.05 -10.09
CA LYS A 30 -8.77 9.26 -10.89
C LYS A 30 -9.49 10.53 -10.43
N GLU A 31 -10.69 10.41 -9.89
CA GLU A 31 -11.54 11.56 -9.49
C GLU A 31 -11.62 11.74 -7.97
N HIS A 32 -10.80 11.01 -7.21
CA HIS A 32 -10.90 10.89 -5.77
C HIS A 32 -9.52 11.00 -5.11
N ASP A 33 -9.49 11.60 -3.94
CA ASP A 33 -8.24 11.73 -3.18
C ASP A 33 -7.91 10.40 -2.50
N VAL A 34 -6.67 9.97 -2.64
CA VAL A 34 -6.17 8.74 -2.01
C VAL A 34 -5.18 9.09 -0.94
N VAL A 35 -5.44 8.62 0.29
CA VAL A 35 -4.56 8.78 1.43
C VAL A 35 -3.97 7.42 1.79
N ILE A 36 -2.65 7.37 1.87
CA ILE A 36 -1.92 6.24 2.43
C ILE A 36 -1.40 6.67 3.81
N PRO A 37 -1.92 6.09 4.91
CA PRO A 37 -1.42 6.39 6.25
C PRO A 37 0.06 6.04 6.41
N MET A 38 0.79 6.78 7.26
CA MET A 38 2.19 6.47 7.57
C MET A 38 2.35 5.05 8.13
N THR A 39 1.41 4.61 8.99
CA THR A 39 1.37 3.26 9.56
C THR A 39 1.34 2.17 8.49
N VAL A 40 0.64 2.42 7.37
CA VAL A 40 0.59 1.49 6.25
C VAL A 40 1.96 1.37 5.58
N LEU A 41 2.71 2.47 5.47
CA LEU A 41 4.09 2.43 4.95
C LEU A 41 5.04 1.68 5.90
N GLU A 42 4.91 1.88 7.21
CA GLU A 42 5.71 1.20 8.24
C GLU A 42 5.48 -0.32 8.22
N GLU A 43 4.22 -0.76 8.14
CA GLU A 43 3.86 -2.17 8.02
C GLU A 43 4.41 -2.80 6.73
N LEU A 44 4.34 -2.09 5.59
CA LEU A 44 4.91 -2.58 4.33
C LEU A 44 6.43 -2.78 4.43
N ASP A 45 7.14 -1.86 5.10
CA ASP A 45 8.59 -1.96 5.26
C ASP A 45 8.97 -3.13 6.18
N TYR A 46 8.23 -3.32 7.28
CA TYR A 46 8.41 -4.47 8.17
C TYR A 46 8.21 -5.82 7.45
N ILE A 47 7.15 -5.93 6.62
CA ILE A 47 6.87 -7.14 5.85
C ILE A 47 7.98 -7.41 4.83
N LYS A 48 8.47 -6.36 4.18
CA LYS A 48 9.57 -6.46 3.21
C LYS A 48 10.87 -6.93 3.86
N ASP A 49 11.20 -6.42 5.04
CA ASP A 49 12.41 -6.84 5.75
C ASP A 49 12.28 -8.24 6.33
N SER A 50 11.14 -8.58 6.92
CA SER A 50 10.85 -9.95 7.41
C SER A 50 11.01 -11.00 6.29
N LYS A 51 10.54 -10.71 5.06
CA LYS A 51 10.71 -11.62 3.92
C LYS A 51 12.16 -11.80 3.48
N LYS A 52 13.01 -10.77 3.64
CA LYS A 52 14.45 -10.88 3.33
C LYS A 52 15.17 -11.77 4.32
N ASP A 53 14.84 -11.66 5.61
CA ASP A 53 15.48 -12.44 6.67
C ASP A 53 15.13 -13.92 6.53
N VAL A 54 13.87 -14.26 6.25
CA VAL A 54 13.46 -15.65 5.97
C VAL A 54 14.23 -16.23 4.77
N ALA A 55 14.41 -15.45 3.69
CA ALA A 55 15.17 -15.89 2.53
C ALA A 55 16.69 -16.03 2.80
N ARG A 56 17.22 -15.29 3.78
CA ARG A 56 18.61 -15.41 4.23
C ARG A 56 18.78 -16.65 5.10
N ASP A 57 17.91 -16.86 6.08
CA ASP A 57 17.96 -17.99 7.01
C ASP A 57 17.77 -19.33 6.30
N ALA A 58 16.84 -19.41 5.35
CA ALA A 58 16.66 -20.60 4.51
C ALA A 58 17.94 -20.97 3.73
N ARG A 59 18.70 -19.98 3.24
CA ARG A 59 19.97 -20.23 2.53
C ARG A 59 21.08 -20.72 3.45
N VAL A 60 21.11 -20.26 4.71
CA VAL A 60 22.07 -20.75 5.71
C VAL A 60 21.76 -22.20 6.07
N SER A 61 20.48 -22.53 6.28
CA SER A 61 20.04 -23.89 6.63
C SER A 61 20.29 -24.94 5.55
N ILE A 62 20.27 -24.58 4.26
CA ILE A 62 20.56 -25.50 3.15
C ILE A 62 22.07 -25.77 2.99
N ARG A 63 22.93 -24.89 3.53
CA ARG A 63 24.39 -25.00 3.39
C ARG A 63 25.09 -25.68 4.58
N ALA A 64 24.34 -26.04 5.62
CA ALA A 64 24.83 -26.76 6.80
C ALA A 64 24.78 -28.29 6.59
#